data_AF-A0A4Q2V5C2-F1
#
_entry.id   AF-A0A4Q2V5C2-F1
#
_cell.length_a   1.000
_cell.length_b   1.000
_cell.length_c   1.000
_cell.angle_alpha   90.00
_cell.angle_beta   90.00
_cell.angle_gamma   90.00
#
_symmetry.space_group_name_H-M   'P 1'
#
loop_
_entity.id
_entity.type
_entity.pdbx_description
1 polymer ?
#
loop_
_entity_poly.entity_id
_entity_poly.type
_entity_poly.pdbx_seq_one_letter_code
_entity_poly.pdbx_strand_id
1 'polypeptide(L)'
;MSTNGAGLLSQPVERAPVIMEQAACSRRRLLAAVAAIAAGGFARSSLGAGNANEIVLGMSLPLTGVLGSTAQGFREGTRIAFEDMNVAGGVHGRKIRVELMDDRFDRDLVVRNAKAMLDQGVLCLFGFMGTPGILAVSALVNERQVPLIGAVSGAPATKDPTNKFVFIVRTSFSKEAENAVNVGVITGMKVWGVVYQDDGQGKAALAGVADRSGASYVDTMIVGHGRRIIR
;
A
#
# COMPACT_ATOMS: atom_id res chain seq x y z
N MET A 1 36.46 10.24 -79.40
CA MET A 1 36.05 11.21 -78.36
C MET A 1 35.58 10.43 -77.14
N SER A 2 36.32 10.60 -76.03
CA SER A 2 36.09 10.16 -74.65
C SER A 2 35.65 8.71 -74.37
N THR A 3 36.62 7.96 -73.89
CA THR A 3 36.66 6.55 -73.46
C THR A 3 36.12 6.28 -72.05
N ASN A 4 35.44 5.13 -71.94
CA ASN A 4 35.59 4.06 -70.92
C ASN A 4 35.12 4.35 -69.47
N GLY A 5 34.64 3.40 -68.68
CA GLY A 5 34.47 1.94 -68.79
C GLY A 5 34.01 1.44 -67.41
N ALA A 6 32.92 0.68 -67.35
CA ALA A 6 32.87 -0.71 -66.92
C ALA A 6 33.33 -1.05 -65.47
N GLY A 7 32.36 -1.55 -64.69
CA GLY A 7 32.53 -2.75 -63.86
C GLY A 7 32.99 -2.55 -62.41
N LEU A 8 32.05 -2.63 -61.46
CA LEU A 8 32.36 -2.99 -60.07
C LEU A 8 31.38 -4.06 -59.57
N LEU A 9 31.88 -5.30 -59.50
CA LEU A 9 31.43 -6.32 -58.56
C LEU A 9 32.65 -6.85 -57.79
N SER A 10 32.41 -7.08 -56.50
CA SER A 10 33.19 -7.89 -55.55
C SER A 10 34.65 -7.52 -55.27
N GLN A 11 34.91 -6.99 -54.07
CA GLN A 11 36.14 -7.27 -53.33
C GLN A 11 35.82 -7.39 -51.82
N PRO A 12 36.35 -8.42 -51.12
CA PRO A 12 36.29 -8.54 -49.67
C PRO A 12 37.47 -7.84 -48.96
N VAL A 13 37.35 -7.82 -47.63
CA VAL A 13 38.04 -6.99 -46.61
C VAL A 13 39.53 -7.30 -46.42
N GLU A 14 40.34 -6.26 -46.21
CA GLU A 14 41.63 -6.37 -45.52
C GLU A 14 41.80 -5.24 -44.48
N ARG A 15 42.28 -5.61 -43.28
CA ARG A 15 42.27 -4.81 -42.04
C ARG A 15 43.52 -3.92 -41.95
N ALA A 16 43.34 -2.64 -41.62
CA ALA A 16 44.44 -1.76 -41.25
C ALA A 16 44.80 -1.90 -39.75
N PRO A 17 46.09 -1.99 -39.37
CA PRO A 17 46.50 -1.93 -37.97
C PRO A 17 46.48 -0.49 -37.45
N VAL A 18 45.98 -0.33 -36.23
CA VAL A 18 45.98 0.91 -35.45
C VAL A 18 47.35 1.08 -34.80
N ILE A 19 48.06 2.17 -35.10
CA ILE A 19 49.27 2.57 -34.38
C ILE A 19 48.84 3.33 -33.12
N MET A 20 49.33 2.85 -31.98
CA MET A 20 49.01 3.33 -30.63
C MET A 20 49.99 4.46 -30.24
N GLU A 21 49.52 5.71 -30.21
CA GLU A 21 50.30 6.83 -29.67
C GLU A 21 50.10 6.91 -28.15
N GLN A 22 51.16 6.63 -27.39
CA GLN A 22 51.14 6.68 -25.94
C GLN A 22 51.30 8.12 -25.43
N ALA A 23 50.19 8.74 -25.01
CA ALA A 23 50.22 9.95 -24.20
C ALA A 23 50.34 9.59 -22.71
N ALA A 24 51.48 9.90 -22.11
CA ALA A 24 51.77 9.69 -20.69
C ALA A 24 50.84 10.53 -19.79
N CYS A 25 49.83 9.90 -19.20
CA CYS A 25 48.95 10.52 -18.21
C CYS A 25 49.55 10.40 -16.80
N SER A 26 50.03 11.52 -16.26
CA SER A 26 50.63 11.61 -14.92
C SER A 26 49.64 11.24 -13.80
N ARG A 27 50.07 10.33 -12.90
CA ARG A 27 49.33 9.84 -11.71
C ARG A 27 48.74 10.94 -10.82
N ARG A 28 49.24 12.18 -10.89
CA ARG A 28 48.70 13.33 -10.13
C ARG A 28 47.31 13.78 -10.60
N ARG A 29 46.94 13.57 -11.87
CA ARG A 29 45.62 13.95 -12.39
C ARG A 29 44.51 12.96 -11.98
N LEU A 30 44.86 11.70 -11.71
CA LEU A 30 43.91 10.66 -11.31
C LEU A 30 43.43 10.84 -9.86
N LEU A 31 44.28 11.34 -8.97
CA LEU A 31 43.93 11.56 -7.55
C LEU A 31 43.01 12.77 -7.32
N ALA A 32 43.09 13.81 -8.16
CA ALA A 32 42.23 14.99 -8.06
C ALA A 32 40.78 14.71 -8.51
N ALA A 33 40.58 13.76 -9.44
CA ALA A 33 39.25 13.40 -9.94
C ALA A 33 38.42 12.58 -8.93
N VAL A 34 39.07 11.79 -8.06
CA VAL A 34 38.38 10.98 -7.04
C VAL A 34 37.89 11.83 -5.87
N ALA A 35 38.61 12.90 -5.50
CA ALA A 35 38.21 13.79 -4.42
C ALA A 35 36.96 14.64 -4.74
N ALA A 36 36.71 14.94 -6.03
CA ALA A 36 35.54 15.72 -6.45
C ALA A 36 34.22 14.93 -6.43
N ILE A 37 34.27 13.60 -6.56
CA ILE A 37 33.08 12.74 -6.52
C ILE A 37 32.64 12.49 -5.06
N ALA A 38 33.56 12.56 -4.10
CA ALA A 38 33.26 12.36 -2.68
C ALA A 38 32.51 13.53 -2.01
N ALA A 39 32.52 14.73 -2.62
CA ALA A 39 31.93 15.93 -2.02
C ALA A 39 30.53 16.32 -2.56
N GLY A 40 30.08 15.74 -3.67
CA GLY A 40 28.82 16.13 -4.34
C GLY A 40 27.61 15.21 -4.12
N GLY A 41 27.77 14.09 -3.40
CA GLY A 41 26.82 12.96 -3.42
C GLY A 41 25.73 12.91 -2.33
N PHE A 42 25.50 13.98 -1.57
CA PHE A 42 24.43 14.00 -0.54
C PHE A 42 23.56 15.25 -0.63
N ALA A 43 22.91 15.44 -1.78
CA ALA A 43 21.68 16.23 -1.81
C ALA A 43 20.59 15.45 -1.04
N ARG A 44 20.52 15.65 0.28
CA ARG A 44 19.40 15.20 1.10
C ARG A 44 18.14 15.94 0.64
N SER A 45 17.21 15.21 0.04
CA SER A 45 15.85 15.69 -0.18
C SER A 45 15.24 16.09 1.17
N SER A 46 15.05 17.39 1.39
CA SER A 46 14.39 17.93 2.57
C SER A 46 12.88 17.69 2.45
N LEU A 47 12.41 16.53 2.91
CA LEU A 47 11.00 16.32 3.21
C LEU A 47 10.74 16.85 4.62
N GLY A 48 9.95 17.93 4.70
CA GLY A 48 9.12 18.34 5.85
C GLY A 48 9.86 18.62 7.16
N ALA A 49 9.81 19.87 7.63
CA ALA A 49 10.22 20.27 8.97
C ALA A 49 9.25 19.74 10.05
N GLY A 50 9.32 18.43 10.33
CA GLY A 50 9.01 17.86 11.65
C GLY A 50 10.34 17.45 12.28
N ASN A 51 10.42 17.38 13.63
CA ASN A 51 11.61 16.98 14.39
C ASN A 51 12.51 16.05 13.56
N ALA A 52 13.69 16.54 13.14
CA ALA A 52 14.49 15.92 12.08
C ALA A 52 14.84 14.42 12.32
N ASN A 53 14.60 13.94 13.55
CA ASN A 53 14.85 12.59 14.02
C ASN A 53 13.61 11.67 14.14
N GLU A 54 12.39 12.12 13.79
CA GLU A 54 11.18 11.28 13.89
C GLU A 54 10.43 11.13 12.55
N ILE A 55 9.86 9.95 12.34
CA ILE A 55 8.90 9.62 11.29
C ILE A 55 7.53 9.55 11.96
N VAL A 56 6.65 10.50 11.64
CA VAL A 56 5.32 10.57 12.26
C VAL A 56 4.28 9.95 11.33
N LEU A 57 3.51 8.98 11.82
CA LEU A 57 2.43 8.31 11.11
C LEU A 57 1.09 8.68 11.76
N GLY A 58 0.07 8.98 10.97
CA GLY A 58 -1.27 9.26 11.47
C GLY A 58 -2.17 8.02 11.46
N MET A 59 -2.83 7.70 12.57
CA MET A 59 -3.71 6.55 12.71
C MET A 59 -5.06 6.96 13.31
N SER A 60 -6.16 6.61 12.63
CA SER A 60 -7.52 6.73 13.14
C SER A 60 -8.10 5.34 13.32
N LEU A 61 -8.54 5.01 14.53
CA LEU A 61 -9.12 3.71 14.84
C LEU A 61 -10.42 3.85 15.64
N PRO A 62 -11.37 2.90 15.47
CA PRO A 62 -12.56 2.83 16.30
C PRO A 62 -12.22 2.16 17.63
N LEU A 63 -11.60 2.91 18.56
CA LEU A 63 -11.07 2.37 19.83
C LEU A 63 -12.17 2.02 20.85
N THR A 64 -13.41 2.42 20.55
CA THR A 64 -14.61 2.16 21.33
C THR A 64 -15.72 1.57 20.45
N GLY A 65 -16.78 1.05 21.08
CA GLY A 65 -17.93 0.47 20.36
C GLY A 65 -17.67 -0.94 19.83
N VAL A 66 -18.40 -1.34 18.78
CA VAL A 66 -18.49 -2.73 18.30
C VAL A 66 -17.15 -3.28 17.80
N LEU A 67 -16.28 -2.42 17.26
CA LEU A 67 -14.94 -2.79 16.81
C LEU A 67 -13.83 -2.48 17.83
N GLY A 68 -14.20 -1.98 19.01
CA GLY A 68 -13.25 -1.48 20.01
C GLY A 68 -12.19 -2.50 20.39
N SER A 69 -12.59 -3.72 20.78
CA SER A 69 -11.63 -4.76 21.18
C SER A 69 -10.65 -5.13 20.06
N THR A 70 -11.15 -5.27 18.82
CA THR A 70 -10.32 -5.55 17.64
C THR A 70 -9.36 -4.39 17.35
N ALA A 71 -9.83 -3.15 17.41
CA ALA A 71 -9.01 -1.97 17.19
C ALA A 71 -7.93 -1.79 18.27
N GLN A 72 -8.23 -2.11 19.53
CA GLN A 72 -7.26 -2.10 20.63
C GLN A 72 -6.16 -3.13 20.39
N GLY A 73 -6.50 -4.36 19.98
CA GLY A 73 -5.50 -5.36 19.60
C GLY A 73 -4.63 -4.93 18.43
N PHE A 74 -5.23 -4.29 17.41
CA PHE A 74 -4.49 -3.74 16.27
C PHE A 74 -3.54 -2.60 16.68
N ARG A 75 -3.98 -1.71 17.58
CA ARG A 75 -3.14 -0.66 18.17
C ARG A 75 -1.95 -1.25 18.90
N GLU A 76 -2.17 -2.22 19.79
CA GLU A 76 -1.08 -2.83 20.56
C GLU A 76 -0.08 -3.56 19.67
N GLY A 77 -0.54 -4.30 18.67
CA GLY A 77 0.34 -4.95 17.70
C GLY A 77 1.19 -3.93 16.92
N THR A 78 0.57 -2.82 16.49
CA THR A 78 1.28 -1.72 15.84
C THR A 78 2.33 -1.11 16.77
N ARG A 79 1.96 -0.83 18.02
CA ARG A 79 2.84 -0.24 19.02
C ARG A 79 4.07 -1.11 19.25
N ILE A 80 3.88 -2.40 19.52
CA ILE A 80 4.97 -3.35 19.76
C ILE A 80 5.89 -3.39 18.54
N ALA A 81 5.35 -3.53 17.32
CA ALA A 81 6.15 -3.60 16.11
C ALA A 81 7.03 -2.36 15.90
N PHE A 82 6.49 -1.16 16.10
CA PHE A 82 7.26 0.07 15.93
C PHE A 82 8.20 0.38 17.10
N GLU A 83 7.85 -0.01 18.33
CA GLU A 83 8.77 0.04 19.47
C GLU A 83 9.99 -0.85 19.24
N ASP A 84 9.79 -2.09 18.80
CA ASP A 84 10.88 -3.02 18.47
C ASP A 84 11.80 -2.43 17.37
N MET A 85 11.22 -1.85 16.32
CA MET A 85 11.98 -1.16 15.27
C MET A 85 12.77 0.04 15.82
N ASN A 86 12.18 0.81 16.73
CA ASN A 86 12.83 1.95 17.35
C ASN A 86 13.97 1.56 18.28
N VAL A 87 13.82 0.46 19.03
CA VAL A 87 14.89 -0.13 19.85
C VAL A 87 16.05 -0.60 18.97
N ALA A 88 15.77 -1.14 17.79
CA ALA A 88 16.76 -1.54 16.79
C ALA A 88 17.47 -0.37 16.06
N GLY A 89 17.24 0.88 16.49
CA GLY A 89 17.86 2.08 15.90
C GLY A 89 16.97 2.85 14.92
N GLY A 90 15.72 2.42 14.75
CA GLY A 90 14.74 3.08 13.89
C GLY A 90 15.04 2.92 12.39
N VAL A 91 14.33 3.68 11.56
CA VAL A 91 14.49 3.65 10.10
C VAL A 91 15.47 4.75 9.70
N HIS A 92 16.64 4.36 9.20
CA HIS A 92 17.73 5.29 8.87
C HIS A 92 18.10 6.23 10.03
N GLY A 93 18.07 5.72 11.27
CA GLY A 93 18.36 6.49 12.49
C GLY A 93 17.20 7.36 12.99
N ARG A 94 16.04 7.33 12.34
CA ARG A 94 14.84 8.06 12.75
C ARG A 94 13.85 7.14 13.46
N LYS A 95 13.30 7.60 14.58
CA LYS A 95 12.29 6.84 15.34
C LYS A 95 10.90 7.02 14.72
N ILE A 96 10.09 5.98 14.71
CA ILE A 96 8.70 6.00 14.29
C ILE A 96 7.83 6.41 15.48
N ARG A 97 6.90 7.35 15.26
CA ARG A 97 5.90 7.79 16.22
C ARG A 97 4.52 7.75 15.57
N VAL A 98 3.52 7.26 16.27
CA VAL A 98 2.15 7.16 15.76
C VAL A 98 1.28 8.19 16.48
N GLU A 99 0.70 9.12 15.73
CA GLU A 99 -0.39 9.99 16.18
C GLU A 99 -1.69 9.20 16.08
N LEU A 100 -2.28 8.84 17.21
CA LEU A 100 -3.48 8.03 17.26
C LEU A 100 -4.69 8.86 17.68
N MET A 101 -5.78 8.77 16.92
CA MET A 101 -7.07 9.38 17.26
C MET A 101 -8.18 8.33 17.24
N ASP A 102 -9.09 8.41 18.22
CA ASP A 102 -10.31 7.59 18.25
C ASP A 102 -11.35 8.17 17.30
N ASP A 103 -11.84 7.37 16.35
CA ASP A 103 -12.95 7.76 15.47
C ASP A 103 -14.30 7.16 15.86
N ARG A 104 -14.34 6.25 16.84
CA ARG A 104 -15.59 5.64 17.34
C ARG A 104 -16.44 4.98 16.26
N PHE A 105 -15.82 4.57 15.14
CA PHE A 105 -16.50 4.05 13.96
C PHE A 105 -17.45 5.06 13.29
N ASP A 106 -17.24 6.35 13.52
CA ASP A 106 -17.98 7.44 12.91
C ASP A 106 -17.23 7.98 11.69
N ARG A 107 -17.91 7.96 10.54
CA ARG A 107 -17.31 8.35 9.25
C ARG A 107 -16.79 9.79 9.26
N ASP A 108 -17.51 10.71 9.89
CA ASP A 108 -17.17 12.12 9.86
C ASP A 108 -16.00 12.42 10.83
N LEU A 109 -15.90 11.69 11.95
CA LEU A 109 -14.71 11.67 12.80
C LEU A 109 -13.48 11.17 12.07
N VAL A 110 -13.57 10.10 11.27
CA VAL A 110 -12.42 9.60 10.48
C VAL A 110 -11.87 10.71 9.56
N VAL A 111 -12.76 11.44 8.86
CA VAL A 111 -12.36 12.55 7.97
C VAL A 111 -11.74 13.71 8.77
N ARG A 112 -12.32 14.09 9.91
CA ARG A 112 -11.76 15.13 10.78
C ARG A 112 -10.38 14.76 11.32
N ASN A 113 -10.23 13.54 11.81
CA ASN A 113 -8.97 13.01 12.32
C ASN A 113 -7.90 13.00 11.23
N ALA A 114 -8.23 12.50 10.03
CA ALA A 114 -7.33 12.50 8.88
C ALA A 114 -6.88 13.93 8.53
N LYS A 115 -7.82 14.87 8.39
CA LYS A 115 -7.48 16.27 8.09
C LYS A 115 -6.55 16.87 9.15
N ALA A 116 -6.86 16.68 10.44
CA ALA A 116 -6.03 17.18 11.53
C ALA A 116 -4.60 16.64 11.48
N MET A 117 -4.44 15.33 11.25
CA MET A 117 -3.11 14.70 11.13
C MET A 117 -2.35 15.17 9.88
N LEU A 118 -3.04 15.32 8.75
CA LEU A 118 -2.43 15.83 7.52
C LEU A 118 -1.99 17.30 7.66
N ASP A 119 -2.77 18.12 8.37
CA ASP A 119 -2.42 19.51 8.66
C ASP A 119 -1.27 19.63 9.68
N GLN A 120 -1.08 18.62 10.54
CA GLN A 120 0.10 18.48 11.42
C GLN A 120 1.35 17.96 10.70
N GLY A 121 1.24 17.58 9.41
CA GLY A 121 2.38 17.16 8.61
C GLY A 121 2.88 15.75 8.89
N VAL A 122 1.99 14.81 9.24
CA VAL A 122 2.35 13.38 9.27
C VAL A 122 2.89 12.93 7.91
N LEU A 123 3.86 12.00 7.91
CA LEU A 123 4.44 11.45 6.68
C LEU A 123 3.39 10.73 5.83
N CYS A 124 2.56 9.92 6.50
CA CYS A 124 1.46 9.21 5.88
C CYS A 124 0.37 8.88 6.90
N LEU A 125 -0.79 8.49 6.40
CA LEU A 125 -1.81 7.85 7.21
C LEU A 125 -1.57 6.33 7.20
N PHE A 126 -1.83 5.67 8.32
CA PHE A 126 -1.53 4.27 8.51
C PHE A 126 -2.65 3.57 9.28
N GLY A 127 -3.05 2.39 8.79
CA GLY A 127 -3.84 1.43 9.56
C GLY A 127 -5.29 1.82 9.83
N PHE A 128 -5.89 2.75 9.07
CA PHE A 128 -7.29 3.13 9.29
C PHE A 128 -8.21 1.91 9.15
N MET A 129 -9.16 1.75 10.06
CA MET A 129 -10.03 0.57 10.13
C MET A 129 -11.49 0.92 9.85
N GLY A 130 -12.11 0.16 8.94
CA GLY A 130 -13.53 0.29 8.62
C GLY A 130 -13.79 0.86 7.22
N THR A 131 -14.56 0.12 6.42
CA THR A 131 -14.85 0.45 5.02
C THR A 131 -15.46 1.85 4.83
N PRO A 132 -16.49 2.28 5.59
CA PRO A 132 -17.11 3.59 5.35
C PRO A 132 -16.15 4.76 5.57
N GLY A 133 -15.31 4.69 6.62
CA GLY A 133 -14.31 5.71 6.92
C GLY A 133 -13.22 5.78 5.85
N ILE A 134 -12.69 4.62 5.42
CA ILE A 134 -11.67 4.53 4.36
C ILE A 134 -12.18 5.15 3.05
N LEU A 135 -13.42 4.83 2.65
CA LEU A 135 -14.02 5.42 1.45
C LEU A 135 -14.20 6.94 1.59
N ALA A 136 -14.58 7.43 2.77
CA ALA A 136 -14.77 8.85 3.01
C ALA A 136 -13.48 9.67 2.93
N VAL A 137 -12.34 9.11 3.37
CA VAL A 137 -11.03 9.80 3.30
C VAL A 137 -10.32 9.61 1.96
N SER A 138 -10.82 8.72 1.08
CA SER A 138 -10.16 8.39 -0.18
C SER A 138 -9.94 9.62 -1.06
N ALA A 139 -10.94 10.50 -1.22
CA ALA A 139 -10.78 11.72 -2.00
C ALA A 139 -9.73 12.67 -1.38
N LEU A 140 -9.78 12.83 -0.06
CA LEU A 140 -8.85 13.70 0.69
C LEU A 140 -7.39 13.24 0.53
N VAL A 141 -7.11 11.94 0.66
CA VAL A 141 -5.73 11.44 0.53
C VAL A 141 -5.21 11.54 -0.91
N ASN A 142 -6.08 11.43 -1.91
CA ASN A 142 -5.70 11.67 -3.31
C ASN A 142 -5.43 13.15 -3.58
N GLU A 143 -6.29 14.04 -3.08
CA GLU A 143 -6.13 15.50 -3.21
C GLU A 143 -4.83 15.96 -2.54
N ARG A 144 -4.56 15.49 -1.33
CA ARG A 144 -3.36 15.85 -0.55
C ARG A 144 -2.11 15.10 -1.00
N GLN A 145 -2.25 14.08 -1.86
CA GLN A 145 -1.18 13.21 -2.32
C GLN A 145 -0.37 12.57 -1.17
N VAL A 146 -1.05 12.23 -0.08
CA VAL A 146 -0.47 11.57 1.09
C VAL A 146 -1.02 10.16 1.18
N PRO A 147 -0.17 9.12 1.21
CA PRO A 147 -0.67 7.75 1.18
C PRO A 147 -1.37 7.37 2.50
N LEU A 148 -2.44 6.58 2.38
CA LEU A 148 -3.02 5.77 3.45
C LEU A 148 -2.57 4.33 3.25
N ILE A 149 -1.64 3.88 4.09
CA ILE A 149 -1.01 2.56 4.00
C ILE A 149 -1.63 1.60 5.01
N GLY A 150 -1.90 0.38 4.58
CA GLY A 150 -2.37 -0.68 5.49
C GLY A 150 -3.79 -0.45 5.98
N ALA A 151 -4.62 0.26 5.22
CA ALA A 151 -6.03 0.41 5.55
C ALA A 151 -6.71 -0.96 5.69
N VAL A 152 -7.45 -1.13 6.78
CA VAL A 152 -8.03 -2.40 7.20
C VAL A 152 -9.45 -2.51 6.65
N SER A 153 -9.54 -2.86 5.37
CA SER A 153 -10.77 -3.31 4.71
C SER A 153 -10.44 -4.26 3.56
N GLY A 154 -11.29 -5.27 3.38
CA GLY A 154 -11.26 -6.17 2.22
C GLY A 154 -12.33 -5.86 1.17
N ALA A 155 -13.03 -4.73 1.29
CA ALA A 155 -14.16 -4.41 0.42
C ALA A 155 -13.68 -4.07 -1.01
N PRO A 156 -14.40 -4.50 -2.06
CA PRO A 156 -14.03 -4.15 -3.44
C PRO A 156 -13.96 -2.64 -3.68
N ALA A 157 -14.84 -1.86 -3.05
CA ALA A 157 -14.91 -0.41 -3.19
C ALA A 157 -13.64 0.31 -2.71
N THR A 158 -12.86 -0.27 -1.80
CA THR A 158 -11.59 0.35 -1.34
C THR A 158 -10.43 0.13 -2.31
N LYS A 159 -10.65 -0.61 -3.42
CA LYS A 159 -9.67 -0.87 -4.49
C LYS A 159 -10.02 -0.14 -5.79
N ASP A 160 -10.65 1.02 -5.69
CA ASP A 160 -10.93 1.89 -6.84
C ASP A 160 -9.62 2.20 -7.61
N PRO A 161 -9.50 1.84 -8.90
CA PRO A 161 -8.28 2.07 -9.67
C PRO A 161 -7.95 3.55 -9.90
N THR A 162 -8.91 4.45 -9.69
CA THR A 162 -8.69 5.90 -9.75
C THR A 162 -8.03 6.44 -8.48
N ASN A 163 -8.13 5.71 -7.37
CA ASN A 163 -7.49 6.03 -6.11
C ASN A 163 -6.03 5.55 -6.13
N LYS A 164 -5.09 6.50 -6.15
CA LYS A 164 -3.64 6.22 -6.23
C LYS A 164 -2.94 6.21 -4.86
N PHE A 165 -3.66 6.57 -3.80
CA PHE A 165 -3.07 6.85 -2.49
C PHE A 165 -3.63 5.98 -1.36
N VAL A 166 -4.54 5.04 -1.63
CA VAL A 166 -4.97 4.03 -0.64
C VAL A 166 -4.34 2.69 -0.97
N PHE A 167 -3.55 2.16 -0.03
CA PHE A 167 -2.82 0.91 -0.18
C PHE A 167 -3.35 -0.13 0.81
N ILE A 168 -4.04 -1.13 0.28
CA ILE A 168 -4.57 -2.26 1.07
C ILE A 168 -3.56 -3.40 1.06
N VAL A 169 -3.12 -3.83 2.25
CA VAL A 169 -2.13 -4.91 2.43
C VAL A 169 -2.74 -6.26 2.81
N ARG A 170 -4.07 -6.30 3.02
CA ARG A 170 -4.82 -7.51 3.35
C ARG A 170 -5.53 -8.11 2.13
N THR A 171 -5.97 -9.36 2.27
CA THR A 171 -6.82 -10.03 1.28
C THR A 171 -8.24 -9.42 1.25
N SER A 172 -8.99 -9.65 0.17
CA SER A 172 -10.38 -9.18 0.05
C SER A 172 -11.35 -10.04 0.88
N PHE A 173 -12.49 -9.47 1.28
CA PHE A 173 -13.54 -10.21 1.99
C PHE A 173 -14.08 -11.39 1.18
N SER A 174 -14.17 -11.23 -0.14
CA SER A 174 -14.56 -12.32 -1.04
C SER A 174 -13.57 -13.48 -0.98
N LYS A 175 -12.26 -13.18 -1.02
CA LYS A 175 -11.23 -14.23 -1.02
C LYS A 175 -11.10 -14.90 0.35
N GLU A 176 -11.33 -14.15 1.45
CA GLU A 176 -11.43 -14.73 2.79
C GLU A 176 -12.59 -15.73 2.87
N ALA A 177 -13.76 -15.34 2.38
CA ALA A 177 -14.95 -16.20 2.38
C ALA A 177 -14.78 -17.43 1.48
N GLU A 178 -14.23 -17.24 0.27
CA GLU A 178 -13.85 -18.35 -0.61
C GLU A 178 -12.90 -19.32 0.08
N ASN A 179 -11.88 -18.81 0.78
CA ASN A 179 -10.91 -19.65 1.48
C ASN A 179 -11.54 -20.41 2.66
N ALA A 180 -12.50 -19.81 3.36
CA ALA A 180 -13.27 -20.52 4.39
C ALA A 180 -14.07 -21.68 3.77
N VAL A 181 -14.69 -21.47 2.60
CA VAL A 181 -15.37 -22.55 1.86
C VAL A 181 -14.37 -23.62 1.41
N ASN A 182 -13.19 -23.24 0.92
CA ASN A 182 -12.13 -24.18 0.54
C ASN A 182 -11.76 -25.14 1.69
N VAL A 183 -11.59 -24.60 2.90
CA VAL A 183 -11.28 -25.40 4.09
C VAL A 183 -12.40 -26.41 4.35
N GLY A 184 -13.67 -25.99 4.30
CA GLY A 184 -14.79 -26.91 4.51
C GLY A 184 -14.94 -27.96 3.41
N VAL A 185 -14.65 -27.62 2.14
CA VAL A 185 -14.62 -28.62 1.05
C VAL A 185 -13.57 -29.70 1.31
N ILE A 186 -12.36 -29.30 1.74
CA ILE A 186 -11.27 -30.24 2.07
C ILE A 186 -11.63 -31.14 3.26
N THR A 187 -12.43 -30.64 4.20
CA THR A 187 -12.93 -31.43 5.34
C THR A 187 -14.23 -32.19 5.05
N GLY A 188 -14.74 -32.15 3.82
CA GLY A 188 -15.89 -32.94 3.37
C GLY A 188 -17.27 -32.30 3.58
N MET A 189 -17.33 -31.01 3.92
CA MET A 189 -18.59 -30.25 4.01
C MET A 189 -19.27 -30.12 2.64
N LYS A 190 -20.60 -30.27 2.62
CA LYS A 190 -21.42 -30.27 1.38
C LYS A 190 -22.54 -29.23 1.35
N VAL A 191 -22.87 -28.62 2.49
CA VAL A 191 -24.00 -27.70 2.65
C VAL A 191 -23.50 -26.42 3.31
N TRP A 192 -23.93 -25.26 2.81
CA TRP A 192 -23.49 -23.95 3.24
C TRP A 192 -24.69 -23.07 3.61
N GLY A 193 -24.68 -22.51 4.82
CA GLY A 193 -25.59 -21.44 5.21
C GLY A 193 -24.78 -20.16 5.44
N VAL A 194 -25.26 -19.03 4.91
CA VAL A 194 -24.57 -17.74 5.04
C VAL A 194 -25.49 -16.73 5.71
N VAL A 195 -25.02 -16.18 6.82
CA VAL A 195 -25.62 -15.00 7.46
C VAL A 195 -24.65 -13.85 7.28
N TYR A 196 -25.13 -12.73 6.75
CA TYR A 196 -24.29 -11.57 6.45
C TYR A 196 -25.01 -10.25 6.75
N GLN A 197 -24.24 -9.20 6.95
CA GLN A 197 -24.76 -7.83 7.09
C GLN A 197 -25.07 -7.27 5.70
N ASP A 198 -26.18 -6.53 5.54
CA ASP A 198 -26.54 -5.89 4.26
C ASP A 198 -25.70 -4.65 3.97
N ASP A 199 -24.39 -4.85 3.83
CA ASP A 199 -23.41 -3.83 3.51
C ASP A 199 -22.37 -4.35 2.50
N GLY A 200 -21.39 -3.52 2.17
CA GLY A 200 -20.35 -3.88 1.21
C GLY A 200 -19.45 -5.04 1.67
N GLN A 201 -19.26 -5.23 2.98
CA GLN A 201 -18.45 -6.32 3.52
C GLN A 201 -19.22 -7.64 3.41
N GLY A 202 -20.46 -7.67 3.89
CA GLY A 202 -21.30 -8.86 3.87
C GLY A 202 -21.61 -9.31 2.44
N LYS A 203 -21.93 -8.39 1.53
CA LYS A 203 -22.15 -8.71 0.11
C LYS A 203 -20.90 -9.27 -0.57
N ALA A 204 -19.72 -8.72 -0.28
CA ALA A 204 -18.47 -9.24 -0.83
C ALA A 204 -18.14 -10.64 -0.29
N ALA A 205 -18.38 -10.90 1.00
CA ALA A 205 -18.21 -12.23 1.58
C ALA A 205 -19.20 -13.23 0.98
N LEU A 206 -20.48 -12.85 0.83
CA LEU A 206 -21.52 -13.68 0.21
C LEU A 206 -21.13 -14.10 -1.21
N ALA A 207 -20.64 -13.16 -2.02
CA ALA A 207 -20.17 -13.44 -3.38
C ALA A 207 -19.01 -14.46 -3.38
N GLY A 208 -18.03 -14.28 -2.48
CA GLY A 208 -16.93 -15.23 -2.33
C GLY A 208 -17.38 -16.65 -1.96
N VAL A 209 -18.44 -16.78 -1.15
CA VAL A 209 -19.06 -18.09 -0.86
C VAL A 209 -19.73 -18.68 -2.10
N ALA A 210 -20.51 -17.91 -2.86
CA ALA A 210 -21.14 -18.40 -4.10
C ALA A 210 -20.12 -18.91 -5.09
N ASP A 211 -19.14 -18.04 -5.41
CA ASP A 211 -18.13 -18.30 -6.43
C ASP A 211 -17.44 -19.64 -6.16
N ARG A 212 -17.16 -19.93 -4.88
CA ARG A 212 -16.43 -21.15 -4.52
C ARG A 212 -17.29 -22.39 -4.34
N SER A 213 -18.46 -22.24 -3.73
CA SER A 213 -19.32 -23.38 -3.40
C SER A 213 -20.09 -23.91 -4.61
N GLY A 214 -20.25 -23.09 -5.67
CA GLY A 214 -21.12 -23.41 -6.80
C GLY A 214 -22.60 -23.50 -6.41
N ALA A 215 -22.96 -23.03 -5.21
CA ALA A 215 -24.29 -23.18 -4.65
C ALA A 215 -25.27 -22.18 -5.27
N SER A 216 -26.49 -22.67 -5.57
CA SER A 216 -27.68 -21.81 -5.71
C SER A 216 -28.25 -21.56 -4.31
N TYR A 217 -28.41 -20.29 -3.94
CA TYR A 217 -28.79 -19.91 -2.57
C TYR A 217 -30.21 -20.35 -2.22
N VAL A 218 -30.38 -20.97 -1.05
CA VAL A 218 -31.69 -21.22 -0.45
C VAL A 218 -31.77 -20.33 0.79
N ASP A 219 -32.47 -19.23 0.60
CA ASP A 219 -32.89 -18.25 1.61
C ASP A 219 -31.80 -17.33 2.22
N THR A 220 -32.10 -16.04 2.21
CA THR A 220 -31.21 -14.97 2.69
C THR A 220 -31.81 -14.35 3.93
N MET A 221 -31.25 -14.65 5.11
CA MET A 221 -31.57 -13.87 6.32
C MET A 221 -30.75 -12.58 6.33
N ILE A 222 -31.42 -11.47 6.02
CA ILE A 222 -30.89 -10.11 6.15
C ILE A 222 -30.96 -9.73 7.63
N VAL A 223 -29.81 -9.64 8.31
CA VAL A 223 -29.76 -9.03 9.65
C VAL A 223 -29.64 -7.51 9.48
N GLY A 224 -30.79 -6.85 9.36
CA GLY A 224 -30.94 -5.40 9.48
C GLY A 224 -31.58 -5.02 10.81
N HIS A 225 -31.22 -3.86 11.36
CA HIS A 225 -31.96 -3.28 12.49
C HIS A 225 -33.43 -3.09 12.09
N GLY A 226 -34.32 -3.94 12.61
CA GLY A 226 -35.76 -3.66 12.65
C GLY A 226 -36.71 -4.53 11.82
N ARG A 227 -36.33 -5.71 11.29
CA ARG A 227 -37.33 -6.63 10.71
C ARG A 227 -37.47 -7.91 11.54
N ARG A 228 -38.61 -8.01 12.22
CA ARG A 228 -39.11 -9.24 12.88
C ARG A 228 -39.23 -10.34 11.84
N ILE A 229 -38.65 -11.49 12.16
CA ILE A 229 -38.91 -12.76 11.47
C ILE A 229 -40.35 -13.17 11.81
N ILE A 230 -41.22 -13.26 10.81
CA ILE A 230 -42.46 -14.04 10.89
C ILE A 230 -42.31 -15.19 9.90
N ARG A 231 -42.17 -16.39 10.50
CA ARG A 231 -42.25 -17.76 10.00
C ARG A 231 -41.28 -18.19 8.88
#